data_AF-A0A4U9HJL3-F1
#
_entry.id   AF-A0A4U9HJL3-F1
#
_cell.length_a   1.000
_cell.length_b   1.000
_cell.length_c   1.000
_cell.angle_alpha   90.00
_cell.angle_beta   90.00
_cell.angle_gamma   90.00
#
_symmetry.space_group_name_H-M   'P 1'
#
loop_
_entity.id
_entity.type
_entity.pdbx_description
1 polymer ?
#
loop_
_entity_poly.entity_id
_entity_poly.type
_entity_poly.pdbx_seq_one_letter_code
_entity_poly.pdbx_strand_id
1 'polypeptide(L)'
;MSRNAAFPPSAADFLLASKRCEITVLQQLLHMGQLVGEVSQLIHMLQRERGTVNIYLCSQGALFGDRLAARRRDVEQAERAVQRLLAQLDATTAPLAVAGRLFGRIAGALQHLTLLPTLRQQAEARRLTPEEAMQHFNAIVHSLLALVYEATDACLEPAMARRLIAMFSFMQGKELAGQERALGRRGLPPGSLTMRRSSGCHS
;
A
#
# COMPACT_ATOMS: atom_id res chain seq x y z
N MET A 1 23.18 46.32 -44.55
CA MET A 1 21.96 46.04 -43.75
C MET A 1 21.08 45.10 -44.57
N SER A 2 20.94 43.84 -44.16
CA SER A 2 19.92 42.96 -44.75
C SER A 2 19.19 42.26 -43.60
N ARG A 3 17.88 42.51 -43.51
CA ARG A 3 17.00 41.97 -42.47
C ARG A 3 16.68 40.50 -42.77
N ASN A 4 16.75 39.70 -41.72
CA ASN A 4 16.35 38.30 -41.62
C ASN A 4 14.82 38.14 -41.72
N ALA A 5 14.33 37.04 -42.31
CA ALA A 5 12.98 36.53 -42.05
C ALA A 5 12.94 35.02 -42.37
N ALA A 6 13.38 34.19 -41.42
CA ALA A 6 13.04 32.78 -41.42
C ALA A 6 11.50 32.65 -41.43
N PHE A 7 10.97 31.90 -42.40
CA PHE A 7 9.56 31.55 -42.49
C PHE A 7 9.09 30.90 -41.15
N PRO A 8 7.86 31.13 -40.67
CA PRO A 8 7.38 30.62 -39.37
C PRO A 8 7.44 29.09 -39.28
N PRO A 9 7.32 28.50 -38.07
CA PRO A 9 7.35 27.05 -37.88
C PRO A 9 6.44 26.32 -38.87
N SER A 10 6.99 25.28 -39.51
CA SER A 10 6.31 24.52 -40.56
C SER A 10 5.31 23.53 -39.98
N ALA A 11 4.36 23.07 -40.80
CA ALA A 11 3.45 21.99 -40.40
C ALA A 11 4.21 20.72 -39.96
N ALA A 12 5.39 20.46 -40.54
CA ALA A 12 6.26 19.35 -40.14
C ALA A 12 6.84 19.55 -38.73
N ASP A 13 7.19 20.78 -38.35
CA ASP A 13 7.69 21.10 -37.00
C ASP A 13 6.62 20.84 -35.94
N PHE A 14 5.36 21.22 -36.22
CA PHE A 14 4.23 20.95 -35.32
C PHE A 14 3.87 19.45 -35.26
N LEU A 15 3.96 18.72 -36.37
CA LEU A 15 3.74 17.27 -36.37
C LEU A 15 4.83 16.55 -35.56
N LEU A 16 6.09 16.95 -35.71
CA LEU A 16 7.20 16.40 -34.92
C LEU A 16 7.03 16.73 -33.43
N ALA A 17 6.62 17.96 -33.10
CA ALA A 17 6.32 18.35 -31.73
C ALA A 17 5.16 17.53 -31.14
N SER A 18 4.10 17.28 -31.92
CA SER A 18 2.99 16.41 -31.53
C SER A 18 3.46 14.99 -31.23
N LYS A 19 4.31 14.39 -32.07
CA LYS A 19 4.86 13.04 -31.82
C LYS A 19 5.78 12.98 -30.62
N ARG A 20 6.59 14.01 -30.38
CA ARG A 20 7.40 14.13 -29.15
C ARG A 20 6.52 14.23 -27.90
N CYS A 21 5.42 14.97 -27.98
CA CYS A 21 4.44 15.06 -26.90
C CYS A 21 3.79 13.70 -26.61
N GLU A 22 3.32 12.99 -27.64
CA GLU A 22 2.75 11.64 -27.51
C GLU A 22 3.73 10.67 -26.83
N ILE A 23 5.00 10.65 -27.26
CA ILE A 23 6.04 9.79 -26.65
C ILE A 23 6.24 10.16 -25.17
N THR A 24 6.30 11.45 -24.84
CA THR A 24 6.49 11.92 -23.46
C THR A 24 5.33 11.49 -22.57
N VAL A 25 4.09 11.62 -23.04
CA VAL A 25 2.89 11.19 -22.31
C VAL A 25 2.91 9.67 -22.08
N LEU A 26 3.23 8.88 -23.11
CA LEU A 26 3.31 7.41 -22.97
C LEU A 26 4.40 6.99 -21.98
N GLN A 27 5.55 7.66 -21.99
CA GLN A 27 6.62 7.42 -21.02
C GLN A 27 6.18 7.76 -19.59
N GLN A 28 5.45 8.86 -19.40
CA GLN A 28 4.91 9.21 -18.09
C GLN A 28 3.88 8.19 -17.59
N LEU A 29 2.97 7.74 -18.46
CA LEU A 29 1.99 6.71 -18.14
C LEU A 29 2.66 5.38 -17.74
N LEU A 30 3.71 4.98 -18.47
CA LEU A 30 4.47 3.78 -18.15
C LEU A 30 5.12 3.88 -16.76
N HIS A 31 5.84 4.98 -16.48
CA HIS A 31 6.49 5.17 -15.19
C HIS A 31 5.49 5.19 -14.03
N MET A 32 4.37 5.86 -14.20
CA MET A 32 3.35 5.97 -13.16
C MET A 32 2.63 4.63 -12.95
N GLY A 33 2.39 3.86 -14.01
CA GLY A 33 1.90 2.49 -13.92
C GLY A 33 2.86 1.56 -13.18
N GLN A 34 4.17 1.68 -13.44
CA GLN A 34 5.20 0.95 -12.69
C GLN A 34 5.23 1.34 -11.22
N LEU A 35 5.14 2.64 -10.91
CA LEU A 35 5.07 3.13 -9.54
C LEU A 35 3.86 2.55 -8.80
N VAL A 36 2.68 2.60 -9.41
CA VAL A 36 1.44 2.01 -8.86
C VAL A 36 1.62 0.52 -8.61
N GLY A 37 2.25 -0.22 -9.53
CA GLY A 37 2.55 -1.64 -9.40
C GLY A 37 3.44 -1.95 -8.19
N GLU A 38 4.59 -1.29 -8.08
CA GLU A 38 5.54 -1.51 -6.99
C GLU A 38 4.99 -1.07 -5.63
N VAL A 39 4.28 0.06 -5.56
CA VAL A 39 3.64 0.51 -4.32
C VAL A 39 2.53 -0.45 -3.91
N SER A 40 1.78 -1.01 -4.84
CA SER A 40 0.77 -2.04 -4.56
C SER A 40 1.40 -3.31 -3.98
N GLN A 41 2.56 -3.72 -4.51
CA GLN A 41 3.31 -4.85 -3.99
C GLN A 41 3.85 -4.57 -2.57
N LEU A 42 4.34 -3.37 -2.30
CA LEU A 42 4.77 -2.95 -0.97
C LEU A 42 3.61 -2.98 0.04
N ILE A 43 2.45 -2.43 -0.34
CA ILE A 43 1.22 -2.50 0.45
C ILE A 43 0.88 -3.96 0.79
N HIS A 44 0.94 -4.85 -0.20
CA HIS A 44 0.66 -6.26 -0.01
C HIS A 44 1.63 -6.92 1.01
N MET A 45 2.93 -6.63 0.93
CA MET A 45 3.91 -7.15 1.89
C MET A 45 3.68 -6.60 3.31
N LEU A 46 3.40 -5.30 3.44
CA LEU A 46 3.07 -4.66 4.73
C LEU A 46 1.85 -5.29 5.38
N GLN A 47 0.83 -5.67 4.60
CA GLN A 47 -0.36 -6.33 5.13
C GLN A 47 -0.07 -7.75 5.63
N ARG A 48 0.82 -8.49 4.95
CA ARG A 48 1.27 -9.81 5.42
C ARG A 48 2.08 -9.68 6.70
N GLU A 49 2.92 -8.66 6.81
CA GLU A 49 3.65 -8.35 8.03
C GLU A 49 2.69 -7.99 9.16
N ARG A 50 1.78 -7.03 8.95
CA ARG A 50 0.71 -6.63 9.87
C ARG A 50 -0.05 -7.84 10.42
N GLY A 51 -0.52 -8.74 9.55
CA GLY A 51 -1.25 -9.93 9.95
C GLY A 51 -0.41 -10.90 10.79
N THR A 52 0.88 -11.01 10.51
CA THR A 52 1.81 -11.85 11.28
C THR A 52 2.05 -11.24 12.67
N VAL A 53 2.29 -9.93 12.72
CA VAL A 53 2.46 -9.18 13.97
C VAL A 53 1.20 -9.27 14.85
N ASN A 54 0.02 -9.15 14.25
CA ASN A 54 -1.24 -9.26 14.99
C ASN A 54 -1.38 -10.62 15.69
N ILE A 55 -1.14 -11.72 14.98
CA ILE A 55 -1.20 -13.07 15.55
C ILE A 55 -0.14 -13.26 16.64
N TYR A 56 1.07 -12.74 16.42
CA TYR A 56 2.14 -12.78 17.41
C TYR A 56 1.74 -12.04 18.70
N LEU A 57 1.22 -10.82 18.60
CA LEU A 57 0.79 -10.04 19.77
C LEU A 57 -0.43 -10.64 20.47
N CYS A 58 -1.47 -11.04 19.72
CA CYS A 58 -2.67 -11.68 20.28
C CYS A 58 -2.37 -13.02 20.98
N SER A 59 -1.33 -13.74 20.53
CA SER A 59 -0.87 -14.98 21.15
C SER A 59 0.18 -14.76 22.24
N GLN A 60 0.45 -13.51 22.64
CA GLN A 60 1.48 -13.14 23.62
C GLN A 60 2.89 -13.65 23.26
N GLY A 61 3.15 -13.80 21.96
CA GLY A 61 4.41 -14.25 21.41
C GLY A 61 4.52 -15.76 21.16
N ALA A 62 3.48 -16.54 21.46
CA ALA A 62 3.51 -17.99 21.30
C ALA A 62 3.49 -18.45 19.83
N LEU A 63 2.93 -17.65 18.92
CA LEU A 63 2.76 -18.01 17.51
C LEU A 63 3.47 -17.01 16.58
N PHE A 64 4.04 -17.53 15.50
CA PHE A 64 4.54 -16.78 14.33
C PHE A 64 5.76 -15.86 14.60
N GLY A 65 6.39 -15.93 15.77
CA GLY A 65 7.63 -15.20 16.05
C GLY A 65 8.76 -15.53 15.07
N ASP A 66 8.84 -16.81 14.65
CA ASP A 66 9.76 -17.34 13.64
C ASP A 66 9.59 -16.69 12.24
N ARG A 67 8.40 -16.14 11.97
CA ARG A 67 8.05 -15.56 10.67
C ARG A 67 8.31 -14.06 10.59
N LEU A 68 8.50 -13.37 11.71
CA LEU A 68 8.64 -11.90 11.75
C LEU A 68 9.83 -11.42 10.92
N ALA A 69 11.00 -12.05 11.09
CA ALA A 69 12.19 -11.71 10.32
C ALA A 69 12.02 -11.92 8.81
N ALA A 70 11.29 -12.97 8.40
CA ALA A 70 10.99 -13.21 6.99
C ALA A 70 10.07 -12.13 6.42
N ARG A 71 9.02 -11.75 7.14
CA ARG A 71 8.10 -10.68 6.73
C ARG A 71 8.77 -9.32 6.61
N ARG A 72 9.66 -9.01 7.55
CA ARG A 72 10.49 -7.80 7.48
C ARG A 72 11.32 -7.76 6.20
N ARG A 73 11.98 -8.86 5.83
CA ARG A 73 12.77 -8.94 4.58
C ARG A 73 11.91 -8.78 3.34
N ASP A 74 10.72 -9.41 3.31
CA ASP A 74 9.75 -9.27 2.22
C ASP A 74 9.40 -7.77 2.00
N VAL A 75 9.13 -7.04 3.08
CA VAL A 75 8.81 -5.61 3.03
C VAL A 75 10.01 -4.76 2.60
N GLU A 76 11.19 -4.99 3.17
CA GLU A 76 12.42 -4.26 2.80
C GLU A 76 12.78 -4.47 1.33
N GLN A 77 12.51 -5.65 0.76
CA GLN A 77 12.72 -5.89 -0.67
C GLN A 77 11.75 -5.08 -1.54
N ALA A 78 10.47 -5.04 -1.18
CA ALA A 78 9.47 -4.24 -1.89
C ALA A 78 9.76 -2.73 -1.75
N GLU A 79 10.20 -2.27 -0.58
CA GLU A 79 10.59 -0.88 -0.34
C GLU A 79 11.74 -0.46 -1.27
N ARG A 80 12.78 -1.30 -1.39
CA ARG A 80 13.90 -1.05 -2.32
C ARG A 80 13.45 -0.97 -3.80
N ALA A 81 12.40 -1.70 -4.18
CA ALA A 81 11.86 -1.61 -5.54
C ALA A 81 11.19 -0.26 -5.79
N VAL A 82 10.37 0.21 -4.84
CA VAL A 82 9.77 1.54 -4.88
C VAL A 82 10.85 2.63 -4.89
N GLN A 83 11.85 2.56 -4.00
CA GLN A 83 12.94 3.54 -3.95
C GLN A 83 13.71 3.65 -5.27
N ARG A 84 13.95 2.53 -5.97
CA ARG A 84 14.61 2.55 -7.29
C ARG A 84 13.79 3.30 -8.34
N LEU A 85 12.46 3.13 -8.36
CA LEU A 85 11.59 3.89 -9.26
C LEU A 85 11.55 5.37 -8.90
N LEU A 86 11.44 5.70 -7.61
CA LEU A 86 11.42 7.08 -7.15
C LEU A 86 12.73 7.82 -7.45
N ALA A 87 13.88 7.13 -7.41
CA ALA A 87 15.17 7.71 -7.79
C ALA A 87 15.28 8.05 -9.29
N GLN A 88 14.40 7.48 -10.12
CA GLN A 88 14.32 7.76 -11.55
C GLN A 88 13.23 8.81 -11.88
N LEU A 89 12.46 9.26 -10.88
CA LEU A 89 11.47 10.31 -11.07
C LEU A 89 12.17 11.67 -11.13
N ASP A 90 12.34 12.18 -12.33
CA ASP A 90 12.77 13.55 -12.55
C ASP A 90 11.61 14.53 -12.31
N ALA A 91 11.77 15.38 -11.28
CA ALA A 91 10.82 16.43 -10.94
C ALA A 91 10.65 17.49 -12.06
N THR A 92 11.56 17.51 -13.03
CA THR A 92 11.60 18.46 -14.16
C THR A 92 10.82 17.99 -15.38
N THR A 93 10.42 16.72 -15.45
CA THR A 93 9.76 16.13 -16.63
C THR A 93 8.25 15.97 -16.48
N ALA A 94 7.70 16.11 -15.27
CA ALA A 94 6.27 15.98 -15.01
C ALA A 94 5.53 17.32 -15.20
N PRO A 95 4.26 17.32 -15.70
CA PRO A 95 3.44 18.53 -15.74
C PRO A 95 3.29 19.14 -14.33
N LEU A 96 3.64 20.41 -14.18
CA LEU A 96 3.77 21.12 -12.89
C LEU A 96 2.58 20.94 -11.93
N ALA A 97 1.36 20.86 -12.46
CA ALA A 97 0.13 20.80 -11.66
C ALA A 97 -0.09 19.47 -10.94
N VAL A 98 0.40 18.36 -11.51
CA VAL A 98 0.29 17.01 -10.95
C VAL A 98 1.50 16.69 -10.07
N ALA A 99 2.67 17.23 -10.45
CA ALA A 99 3.93 17.04 -9.74
C ALA A 99 3.82 17.40 -8.25
N GLY A 100 3.27 18.57 -7.90
CA GLY A 100 3.25 19.06 -6.52
C GLY A 100 2.51 18.14 -5.54
N ARG A 101 1.31 17.69 -5.90
CA ARG A 101 0.52 16.78 -5.05
C ARG A 101 1.15 15.39 -4.96
N LEU A 102 1.61 14.86 -6.09
CA LEU A 102 2.29 13.57 -6.14
C LEU A 102 3.55 13.56 -5.26
N PHE A 103 4.44 14.55 -5.40
CA PHE A 103 5.65 14.65 -4.58
C PHE A 103 5.33 14.82 -3.09
N GLY A 104 4.27 15.57 -2.75
CA GLY A 104 3.78 15.65 -1.37
C GLY A 104 3.32 14.29 -0.83
N ARG A 105 2.61 13.48 -1.63
CA ARG A 105 2.20 12.12 -1.26
C ARG A 105 3.39 11.18 -1.12
N ILE A 106 4.37 11.27 -2.02
CA ILE A 106 5.62 10.50 -1.94
C ILE A 106 6.35 10.80 -0.64
N ALA A 107 6.57 12.08 -0.33
CA ALA A 107 7.25 12.50 0.90
C ALA A 107 6.52 11.99 2.16
N GLY A 108 5.19 12.14 2.20
CA GLY A 108 4.38 11.65 3.30
C GLY A 108 4.44 10.13 3.46
N ALA A 109 4.41 9.37 2.37
CA ALA A 109 4.53 7.91 2.40
C ALA A 109 5.91 7.47 2.90
N LEU A 110 6.99 8.06 2.38
CA LEU A 110 8.35 7.77 2.81
C LEU A 110 8.55 8.06 4.30
N GLN A 111 8.03 9.20 4.79
CA GLN A 111 8.10 9.55 6.21
C GLN A 111 7.37 8.54 7.11
N HIS A 112 6.26 7.96 6.67
CA HIS A 112 5.59 6.90 7.43
C HIS A 112 6.39 5.59 7.43
N LEU A 113 7.05 5.25 6.31
CA LEU A 113 7.89 4.05 6.21
C LEU A 113 9.09 4.11 7.16
N THR A 114 9.66 5.29 7.45
CA THR A 114 10.77 5.42 8.41
C THR A 114 10.39 5.01 9.84
N LEU A 115 9.10 4.90 10.15
CA LEU A 115 8.60 4.48 11.47
C LEU A 115 8.60 2.95 11.65
N LEU A 116 8.69 2.18 10.57
CA LEU A 116 8.62 0.71 10.61
C LEU A 116 9.64 0.05 11.54
N PRO A 117 10.94 0.46 11.57
CA PRO A 117 11.92 -0.17 12.45
C PRO A 117 11.53 -0.07 13.93
N THR A 118 11.08 1.11 14.37
CA THR A 118 10.64 1.35 15.75
C THR A 118 9.38 0.56 16.06
N LEU A 119 8.40 0.57 15.15
CA LEU A 119 7.17 -0.22 15.29
C LEU A 119 7.46 -1.71 15.45
N ARG A 120 8.36 -2.27 14.62
CA ARG A 120 8.79 -3.67 14.68
C ARG A 120 9.46 -4.00 16.02
N GLN A 121 10.37 -3.15 16.47
CA GLN A 121 11.06 -3.33 17.76
C GLN A 121 10.06 -3.34 18.92
N GLN A 122 9.11 -2.40 18.94
CA GLN A 122 8.10 -2.32 19.98
C GLN A 122 7.14 -3.53 19.95
N ALA A 123 6.75 -3.98 18.76
CA ALA A 123 5.91 -5.16 18.59
C ALA A 123 6.63 -6.45 19.02
N GLU A 124 7.89 -6.66 18.61
CA GLU A 124 8.70 -7.82 19.02
C GLU A 124 8.89 -7.88 20.53
N ALA A 125 9.18 -6.73 21.15
CA ALA A 125 9.28 -6.55 22.60
C ALA A 125 7.91 -6.59 23.32
N ARG A 126 6.80 -6.74 22.57
CA ARG A 126 5.41 -6.74 23.07
C ARG A 126 5.08 -5.53 23.94
N ARG A 127 5.62 -4.36 23.56
CA ARG A 127 5.37 -3.05 24.20
C ARG A 127 4.15 -2.33 23.62
N LEU A 128 3.59 -2.86 22.53
CA LEU A 128 2.35 -2.40 21.92
C LEU A 128 1.25 -3.44 22.14
N THR A 129 0.05 -2.94 22.36
CA THR A 129 -1.15 -3.75 22.21
C THR A 129 -1.36 -4.13 20.73
N PRO A 130 -2.08 -5.23 20.45
CA PRO A 130 -2.48 -5.57 19.08
C PRO A 130 -3.15 -4.39 18.37
N GLU A 131 -4.04 -3.67 19.07
CA GLU A 131 -4.81 -2.55 18.54
C GLU A 131 -3.89 -1.38 18.12
N GLU A 132 -2.95 -0.97 18.97
CA GLU A 132 -1.98 0.10 18.65
C GLU A 132 -1.09 -0.30 17.46
N ALA A 133 -0.60 -1.53 17.44
CA ALA A 133 0.20 -2.02 16.31
C ALA A 133 -0.61 -1.98 15.00
N MET A 134 -1.88 -2.38 15.02
CA MET A 134 -2.74 -2.32 13.83
C MET A 134 -2.98 -0.88 13.36
N GLN A 135 -3.19 0.06 14.29
CA GLN A 135 -3.35 1.48 13.95
C GLN A 135 -2.12 2.02 13.21
N HIS A 136 -0.91 1.72 13.69
CA HIS A 136 0.33 2.15 13.03
C HIS A 136 0.49 1.54 11.63
N PHE A 137 0.32 0.22 11.48
CA PHE A 137 0.40 -0.41 10.16
C PHE A 137 -0.67 0.12 9.19
N ASN A 138 -1.89 0.38 9.67
CA ASN A 138 -2.97 0.94 8.86
C ASN A 138 -2.65 2.36 8.39
N ALA A 139 -2.07 3.21 9.25
CA ALA A 139 -1.65 4.56 8.87
C ALA A 139 -0.62 4.53 7.73
N ILE A 140 0.38 3.66 7.82
CA ILE A 140 1.39 3.47 6.77
C ILE A 140 0.72 3.02 5.46
N VAL A 141 -0.13 1.99 5.51
CA VAL A 141 -0.85 1.49 4.32
C VAL A 141 -1.76 2.57 3.71
N HIS A 142 -2.47 3.36 4.52
CA HIS A 142 -3.31 4.45 4.03
C HIS A 142 -2.48 5.54 3.32
N SER A 143 -1.30 5.87 3.83
CA SER A 143 -0.40 6.83 3.17
C SER A 143 0.03 6.35 1.78
N LEU A 144 0.33 5.06 1.63
CA LEU A 144 0.70 4.44 0.36
C LEU A 144 -0.50 4.34 -0.59
N LEU A 145 -1.70 4.04 -0.09
CA LEU A 145 -2.92 4.05 -0.90
C LEU A 145 -3.24 5.46 -1.42
N ALA A 146 -3.04 6.50 -0.61
CA ALA A 146 -3.22 7.88 -1.05
C ALA A 146 -2.22 8.25 -2.16
N LEU A 147 -0.98 7.74 -2.09
CA LEU A 147 0.00 7.88 -3.17
C LEU A 147 -0.46 7.17 -4.44
N VAL A 148 -0.93 5.93 -4.34
CA VAL A 148 -1.46 5.18 -5.48
C VAL A 148 -2.64 5.92 -6.12
N TYR A 149 -3.57 6.42 -5.32
CA TYR A 149 -4.72 7.19 -5.82
C TYR A 149 -4.26 8.40 -6.64
N GLU A 150 -3.36 9.22 -6.10
CA GLU A 150 -2.81 10.39 -6.79
C GLU A 150 -2.09 10.01 -8.10
N ALA A 151 -1.30 8.93 -8.07
CA ALA A 151 -0.61 8.40 -9.24
C ALA A 151 -1.59 7.87 -10.31
N THR A 152 -2.69 7.23 -9.90
CA THR A 152 -3.72 6.75 -10.83
C THR A 152 -4.59 7.87 -11.40
N ASP A 153 -4.88 8.91 -10.61
CA ASP A 153 -5.60 10.10 -11.06
C ASP A 153 -4.81 10.82 -12.17
N ALA A 154 -3.50 10.88 -12.02
CA ALA A 154 -2.58 11.35 -13.06
C ALA A 154 -2.59 10.50 -14.35
N CYS A 155 -3.01 9.23 -14.29
CA CYS A 155 -3.01 8.29 -15.41
C CYS A 155 -4.38 8.07 -16.07
N LEU A 156 -5.47 8.57 -15.46
CA LEU A 156 -6.85 8.40 -15.96
C LEU A 156 -7.25 6.93 -16.22
N GLU A 157 -7.03 5.99 -15.28
CA GLU A 157 -7.63 4.64 -15.38
C GLU A 157 -8.57 4.26 -14.22
N PRO A 158 -9.90 4.45 -14.38
CA PRO A 158 -10.92 4.12 -13.37
C PRO A 158 -11.00 2.62 -13.01
N ALA A 159 -10.53 1.73 -13.88
CA ALA A 159 -10.57 0.29 -13.65
C ALA A 159 -9.55 -0.16 -12.58
N MET A 160 -8.37 0.48 -12.54
CA MET A 160 -7.36 0.24 -11.50
C MET A 160 -7.86 0.70 -10.13
N ALA A 161 -8.45 1.91 -10.06
CA ALA A 161 -9.05 2.43 -8.85
C ALA A 161 -10.13 1.49 -8.26
N ARG A 162 -10.99 0.93 -9.12
CA ARG A 162 -12.01 -0.06 -8.68
C ARG A 162 -11.40 -1.34 -8.12
N ARG A 163 -10.32 -1.85 -8.73
CA ARG A 163 -9.61 -3.03 -8.22
C ARG A 163 -8.97 -2.75 -6.87
N LEU A 164 -8.39 -1.55 -6.69
CA LEU A 164 -7.79 -1.12 -5.41
C LEU A 164 -8.84 -0.94 -4.31
N ILE A 165 -9.99 -0.33 -4.63
CA ILE A 165 -11.12 -0.22 -3.70
C ILE A 165 -11.66 -1.60 -3.33
N ALA A 166 -11.85 -2.51 -4.31
CA ALA A 166 -12.29 -3.88 -4.03
C ALA A 166 -11.28 -4.63 -3.15
N MET A 167 -9.98 -4.46 -3.40
CA MET A 167 -8.91 -5.02 -2.57
C MET A 167 -8.99 -4.48 -1.14
N PHE A 168 -9.17 -3.17 -0.97
CA PHE A 168 -9.34 -2.51 0.33
C PHE A 168 -10.58 -3.02 1.08
N SER A 169 -11.74 -3.07 0.42
CA SER A 169 -12.99 -3.57 1.00
C SER A 169 -12.87 -5.04 1.43
N PHE A 170 -12.17 -5.86 0.65
CA PHE A 170 -11.90 -7.25 1.02
C PHE A 170 -10.98 -7.36 2.24
N MET A 171 -9.95 -6.52 2.34
CA MET A 171 -9.04 -6.50 3.50
C MET A 171 -9.71 -6.01 4.78
N GLN A 172 -10.56 -5.00 4.68
CA GLN A 172 -11.42 -4.53 5.79
C GLN A 172 -12.37 -5.63 6.24
N GLY A 173 -12.99 -6.36 5.30
CA GLY A 173 -13.85 -7.51 5.63
C GLY A 173 -13.12 -8.63 6.37
N LYS A 174 -11.86 -8.92 6.00
CA LYS A 174 -11.04 -9.91 6.71
C LYS A 174 -10.62 -9.45 8.11
N GLU A 175 -10.39 -8.16 8.29
CA GLU A 175 -10.04 -7.56 9.59
C GLU A 175 -11.22 -7.65 10.55
N LEU A 176 -12.42 -7.22 10.13
CA LEU A 176 -13.65 -7.32 10.93
C LEU A 176 -13.95 -8.78 11.31
N ALA A 177 -13.86 -9.71 10.35
CA ALA A 177 -14.06 -11.14 10.62
C ALA A 177 -12.95 -11.77 11.50
N GLY A 178 -11.78 -11.12 11.62
CA GLY A 178 -10.71 -11.49 12.54
C GLY A 178 -10.97 -10.97 13.95
N GLN A 179 -11.43 -9.72 14.07
CA GLN A 179 -11.81 -9.09 15.34
C GLN A 179 -13.03 -9.78 15.96
N GLU A 180 -14.05 -10.12 15.17
CA GLU A 180 -15.21 -10.89 15.65
C GLU A 180 -14.79 -12.26 16.21
N ARG A 181 -13.78 -12.92 15.63
CA ARG A 181 -13.24 -14.18 16.14
C ARG A 181 -12.44 -14.00 17.43
N ALA A 182 -11.68 -12.92 17.56
CA ALA A 182 -10.93 -12.60 18.77
C ALA A 182 -11.85 -12.20 19.94
N LEU A 183 -12.92 -11.46 19.65
CA LEU A 183 -13.96 -11.06 20.61
C LEU A 183 -14.87 -12.24 20.98
N GLY A 184 -15.26 -13.08 20.02
CA GLY A 184 -16.05 -14.30 20.26
C GLY A 184 -15.35 -15.32 21.17
N ARG A 185 -14.02 -15.24 21.29
CA ARG A 185 -13.23 -16.05 22.23
C ARG A 185 -13.13 -15.45 23.64
N ARG A 186 -13.48 -14.17 23.81
CA ARG A 186 -13.52 -13.47 25.11
C ARG A 186 -14.89 -13.54 25.80
N GLY A 187 -15.96 -13.81 25.05
CA GLY A 187 -17.34 -13.90 25.56
C GLY A 187 -17.78 -15.29 26.02
N LEU A 188 -16.98 -16.34 25.80
CA LEU A 188 -17.31 -17.70 26.24
C LEU A 188 -16.49 -18.06 27.50
N PRO A 189 -17.10 -18.22 28.68
CA PRO A 189 -16.40 -18.79 29.81
C PRO A 189 -15.95 -20.22 29.44
N PRO A 190 -14.72 -20.63 29.82
CA PRO A 190 -14.26 -21.99 29.57
C PRO A 190 -15.08 -22.97 30.42
N GLY A 191 -16.15 -23.54 29.85
CA GLY A 191 -16.89 -24.61 30.53
C GLY A 191 -18.37 -24.83 30.20
N SER A 192 -19.04 -24.03 29.37
CA SER A 192 -20.49 -24.20 29.16
C SER A 192 -20.89 -24.50 27.71
N LEU A 193 -20.36 -25.59 27.16
CA LEU A 193 -21.03 -26.31 26.08
C LEU A 193 -21.23 -27.76 26.53
N THR A 194 -22.00 -27.93 27.60
CA THR A 194 -22.56 -29.23 27.93
C THR A 194 -23.62 -29.53 26.89
N MET A 195 -23.23 -30.31 25.87
CA MET A 195 -24.14 -30.92 24.91
C MET A 195 -25.13 -31.79 25.70
N ARG A 196 -26.34 -31.27 25.92
CA ARG A 196 -27.43 -32.01 26.54
C ARG A 196 -27.84 -33.13 25.58
N ARG A 197 -27.21 -34.30 25.72
CA ARG A 197 -27.67 -35.53 25.07
C ARG A 197 -29.05 -35.85 25.62
N SER A 198 -30.07 -35.69 24.77
CA SER A 198 -31.38 -36.29 25.00
C SER A 198 -31.23 -37.81 24.91
N SER A 199 -31.07 -38.46 26.06
CA SER A 199 -31.32 -39.88 26.22
C SER A 199 -32.82 -40.13 26.06
N GLY A 200 -33.22 -40.51 24.84
CA GLY A 200 -34.52 -41.14 24.61
C GLY A 200 -34.45 -42.58 25.10
N CYS A 201 -35.08 -42.85 26.24
CA CYS A 201 -35.30 -44.18 26.78
C CYS A 201 -36.35 -44.91 25.91
N HIS A 202 -36.09 -46.18 25.63
CA HIS A 202 -37.11 -47.13 25.17
C HIS A 202 -38.22 -47.31 26.20
N SER A 203 -39.46 -47.32 25.74
CA SER A 203 -40.53 -48.27 26.09
C SER A 203 -41.60 -48.22 25.00
#